data_AF-A0A653BV95-F1
#
_entry.id   AF-A0A653BV95-F1
#
_cell.length_a   1.000
_cell.length_b   1.000
_cell.length_c   1.000
_cell.angle_alpha   90.00
_cell.angle_beta   90.00
_cell.angle_gamma   90.00
#
_symmetry.space_group_name_H-M   'P 1'
#
loop_
_entity.id
_entity.type
_entity.pdbx_description
1 polymer ?
#
loop_
_entity_poly.entity_id
_entity_poly.type
_entity_poly.pdbx_seq_one_letter_code
_entity_poly.pdbx_strand_id
1 'polypeptide(L)'
;MSSTEVTGKLPKPQLRSLLHSQIKRNLLLTGISVIIAGCYMRFGYGDSRKKAYADFFRDYDIEKEFERMRKKGLFDSCDSD
;
A
#
# COMPACT_ATOMS: atom_id res chain seq x y z
N MET A 1 48.87 -19.64 22.10
CA MET A 1 48.00 -19.17 23.22
C MET A 1 46.68 -19.89 23.06
N SER A 2 46.43 -20.86 23.94
CA SER A 2 45.32 -21.81 23.84
C SER A 2 43.99 -21.08 24.06
N SER A 3 43.11 -21.11 23.06
CA SER A 3 41.72 -20.68 23.19
C SER A 3 41.04 -21.57 24.23
N THR A 4 40.65 -20.99 25.36
CA THR A 4 39.81 -21.65 26.35
C THR A 4 38.42 -21.86 25.73
N GLU A 5 38.11 -23.08 25.31
CA GLU A 5 36.74 -23.47 24.97
C GLU A 5 35.87 -23.31 26.22
N VAL A 6 34.99 -22.31 26.21
CA VAL A 6 33.91 -22.20 27.18
C VAL A 6 32.87 -23.25 26.80
N THR A 7 33.08 -24.49 27.23
CA THR A 7 32.08 -25.57 27.11
C THR A 7 30.96 -25.32 28.12
N GLY A 8 30.14 -24.31 27.85
CA GLY A 8 28.91 -24.03 28.60
C GLY A 8 27.84 -25.05 28.23
N LYS A 9 27.24 -25.70 29.22
CA LYS A 9 26.08 -26.59 29.02
C LYS A 9 24.94 -25.82 28.35
N LEU A 10 24.40 -26.33 27.24
CA LEU A 10 23.24 -25.71 26.60
C LEU A 10 22.06 -25.66 27.58
N PRO A 11 21.40 -24.49 27.74
CA PRO A 11 20.19 -24.39 28.55
C PRO A 11 19.07 -25.21 27.91
N LYS A 12 18.22 -25.81 28.75
CA LYS A 12 17.11 -26.65 28.25
C LYS A 12 16.14 -25.81 27.41
N PRO A 13 15.87 -26.19 26.15
CA PRO A 13 14.90 -25.51 25.32
C PRO A 13 13.47 -25.77 25.81
N GLN A 14 12.53 -24.93 25.39
CA GLN A 14 11.11 -25.14 25.67
C GLN A 14 10.59 -26.30 24.81
N LEU A 15 10.15 -27.40 25.45
CA LEU A 15 9.70 -28.62 24.74
C LEU A 15 8.17 -28.79 24.70
N ARG A 16 7.42 -27.86 25.29
CA ARG A 16 5.95 -27.91 25.40
C ARG A 16 5.33 -26.57 25.05
N SER A 17 4.08 -26.59 24.58
CA SER A 17 3.29 -25.39 24.27
C SER A 17 3.86 -24.48 23.17
N LEU A 18 4.72 -25.02 22.30
CA LEU A 18 5.33 -24.29 21.17
C LEU A 18 4.26 -23.68 20.25
N LEU A 19 3.24 -24.48 19.92
CA LEU A 19 2.13 -24.05 19.06
C LEU A 19 1.36 -22.87 19.65
N HIS A 20 1.06 -22.92 20.95
CA HIS A 20 0.33 -21.84 21.63
C HIS A 20 1.12 -20.53 21.67
N SER A 21 2.44 -20.60 21.88
CA SER A 21 3.33 -19.44 21.81
C SER A 21 3.36 -18.85 20.39
N GLN A 22 3.44 -19.71 19.38
CA GLN A 22 3.45 -19.31 17.98
C GLN A 22 2.14 -18.65 17.55
N ILE A 23 0.98 -19.21 17.96
CA ILE A 23 -0.33 -18.63 17.65
C ILE A 23 -0.46 -17.22 18.23
N LYS A 24 -0.05 -17.00 19.49
CA LYS A 24 -0.10 -15.67 20.11
C LYS A 24 0.74 -14.64 19.35
N ARG A 25 1.97 -15.02 18.98
CA ARG A 25 2.86 -14.15 18.21
C ARG A 25 2.28 -13.83 16.84
N ASN A 26 1.81 -14.86 16.13
CA ASN A 26 1.26 -14.71 14.79
C ASN A 26 -0.01 -13.87 14.80
N LEU A 27 -0.87 -14.02 15.82
CA LEU A 27 -2.09 -13.20 15.96
C LEU A 27 -1.75 -11.71 16.11
N LEU A 28 -0.72 -11.38 16.90
CA LEU A 28 -0.25 -10.01 17.05
C LEU A 28 0.27 -9.43 15.73
N LEU A 29 1.11 -10.21 15.02
CA LEU A 29 1.65 -9.83 13.71
C LEU A 29 0.53 -9.61 12.68
N THR A 30 -0.44 -10.52 12.62
CA THR A 30 -1.58 -10.40 11.71
C THR A 30 -2.39 -9.15 12.02
N GLY A 31 -2.69 -8.87 13.30
CA GLY A 31 -3.41 -7.67 13.70
C GLY A 31 -2.72 -6.39 13.21
N ILE A 32 -1.39 -6.29 13.40
CA ILE A 32 -0.61 -5.15 12.92
C ILE A 32 -0.66 -5.05 11.39
N SER A 33 -0.47 -6.17 10.68
CA SER A 33 -0.47 -6.17 9.21
C SER A 33 -1.81 -5.73 8.61
N VAL A 34 -2.93 -6.12 9.22
CA VAL A 34 -4.27 -5.75 8.75
C VAL A 34 -4.51 -4.26 8.92
N ILE A 35 -4.09 -3.68 10.05
CA ILE A 35 -4.21 -2.24 10.30
C ILE A 35 -3.39 -1.46 9.26
N ILE A 36 -2.15 -1.87 9.00
CA ILE A 36 -1.30 -1.22 8.00
C ILE A 36 -1.94 -1.29 6.60
N ALA A 37 -2.42 -2.47 6.20
CA ALA A 37 -3.08 -2.64 4.91
C ALA A 37 -4.36 -1.79 4.79
N GLY A 38 -5.17 -1.72 5.85
CA GLY A 38 -6.36 -0.89 5.90
C GLY A 38 -6.05 0.61 5.78
N CYS A 39 -5.03 1.09 6.49
CA CYS A 39 -4.55 2.46 6.37
C CYS A 39 -4.04 2.77 4.96
N TYR A 40 -3.28 1.85 4.36
CA TYR A 40 -2.79 2.02 2.99
C TYR A 40 -3.95 2.13 1.98
N MET A 41 -4.95 1.26 2.07
CA MET A 41 -6.11 1.35 1.18
C MET A 41 -6.90 2.64 1.37
N ARG A 42 -7.09 3.10 2.61
CA ARG A 42 -7.86 4.32 2.87
C ARG A 42 -7.13 5.57 2.39
N PHE A 43 -5.92 5.78 2.87
CA PHE A 43 -5.17 7.01 2.63
C PHE A 43 -4.42 6.99 1.30
N GLY A 44 -3.75 5.89 0.99
CA GLY A 44 -2.94 5.76 -0.22
C GLY A 44 -3.76 5.53 -1.48
N TYR A 45 -4.89 4.84 -1.38
CA TYR A 45 -5.74 4.58 -2.55
C TYR A 45 -7.01 5.45 -2.56
N GLY A 46 -7.82 5.38 -1.51
CA GLY A 46 -9.11 6.08 -1.45
C GLY A 46 -8.97 7.59 -1.55
N ASP A 47 -8.20 8.19 -0.64
CA ASP A 47 -8.08 9.64 -0.54
C ASP A 47 -7.22 10.23 -1.67
N SER A 48 -6.15 9.55 -2.09
CA SER A 48 -5.35 9.96 -3.25
C SER A 48 -6.18 10.02 -4.53
N ARG A 49 -7.07 9.04 -4.78
CA ARG A 49 -7.97 9.09 -5.94
C ARG A 49 -8.91 10.28 -5.85
N LYS A 50 -9.60 10.46 -4.72
CA LYS A 50 -10.53 11.59 -4.54
C LYS A 50 -9.83 12.93 -4.75
N LYS A 51 -8.62 13.07 -4.21
CA LYS A 51 -7.81 14.27 -4.38
C LYS A 51 -7.44 14.49 -5.85
N ALA A 52 -6.99 13.47 -6.56
CA ALA A 52 -6.64 13.59 -7.98
C ALA A 52 -7.83 14.05 -8.84
N TYR A 53 -9.03 13.51 -8.60
CA TYR A 53 -10.24 13.99 -9.28
C TYR A 53 -10.57 15.45 -8.90
N ALA A 54 -10.50 15.80 -7.62
CA ALA A 54 -10.76 17.17 -7.17
C ALA A 54 -9.75 18.17 -7.73
N ASP A 55 -8.48 17.78 -7.82
CA ASP A 55 -7.41 18.60 -8.40
C ASP A 55 -7.60 18.76 -9.91
N PHE A 56 -8.02 17.72 -10.62
CA PHE A 56 -8.33 17.80 -12.05
C PHE A 56 -9.46 18.80 -12.32
N PHE A 57 -10.59 18.68 -11.60
CA PHE A 57 -11.75 19.55 -11.83
C PHE A 57 -11.65 20.95 -11.24
N ARG A 58 -10.58 21.28 -10.49
CA ARG A 58 -10.43 22.60 -9.87
C ARG A 58 -10.31 23.71 -10.92
N ASP A 59 -9.49 23.47 -11.94
CA ASP A 59 -9.16 24.43 -12.99
C ASP A 59 -9.53 23.89 -14.39
N TYR A 60 -10.43 22.90 -14.46
CA TYR A 60 -10.81 22.26 -15.71
C TYR A 60 -11.78 23.11 -16.52
N ASP A 61 -11.32 23.58 -17.67
CA ASP A 61 -12.13 24.26 -18.67
C ASP A 61 -12.54 23.27 -19.78
N ILE A 62 -13.84 23.00 -19.85
CA ILE A 62 -14.42 22.02 -20.78
C ILE A 62 -14.28 22.49 -22.22
N GLU A 63 -14.47 23.78 -22.50
CA GLU A 63 -14.46 24.33 -23.87
C GLU A 63 -13.04 24.26 -24.44
N LYS A 64 -12.04 24.60 -23.62
CA LYS A 64 -10.63 24.53 -24.00
C LYS A 64 -10.18 23.10 -24.34
N GLU A 65 -10.56 22.12 -23.52
CA GLU A 65 -10.18 20.73 -23.79
C GLU A 65 -10.99 20.14 -24.96
N PHE A 66 -12.25 20.57 -25.12
CA PHE A 66 -13.06 20.23 -26.29
C PHE A 66 -12.43 20.76 -27.59
N GLU A 67 -12.04 22.04 -27.66
CA GLU A 67 -11.36 22.59 -28.83
C GLU A 67 -10.05 21.85 -29.14
N ARG A 68 -9.29 21.49 -28.09
CA ARG A 68 -8.07 20.69 -28.23
C ARG A 68 -8.36 19.31 -28.84
N MET A 69 -9.46 18.66 -28.47
CA MET A 69 -9.86 17.36 -29.03
C MET A 69 -10.45 17.51 -30.43
N ARG A 70 -11.23 18.57 -30.69
CA ARG A 70 -11.80 18.89 -32.01
C ARG A 70 -10.70 19.15 -33.05
N LYS A 71 -9.69 19.95 -32.71
CA LYS A 71 -8.51 20.21 -33.57
C LYS A 71 -7.70 18.96 -33.88
N LYS A 72 -7.81 17.91 -33.05
CA LYS A 72 -7.18 16.61 -33.30
C LYS A 72 -8.01 15.70 -34.22
N GLY A 73 -9.19 16.15 -34.66
CA GLY A 73 -10.09 15.36 -35.51
C GLY A 73 -10.67 14.13 -34.80
N LEU A 74 -10.80 14.19 -33.46
CA LEU A 74 -11.28 13.05 -32.67
C LEU A 74 -12.81 12.89 -32.71
N PHE A 75 -13.52 13.96 -33.09
CA PHE A 75 -14.97 13.97 -33.16
C PHE A 75 -15.43 13.76 -34.61
N ASP A 76 -16.38 12.84 -34.79
CA ASP A 76 -17.09 12.62 -36.06
C ASP A 76 -18.23 13.64 -36.26
N SER A 77 -18.72 14.21 -35.16
CA SER A 77 -19.84 15.17 -35.15
C SER A 77 -19.44 16.62 -35.38
N CYS A 78 -18.14 16.94 -35.39
CA CYS A 78 -17.64 18.31 -35.52
C CYS A 78 -16.39 18.33 -36.40
N ASP A 79 -16.39 19.18 -37.43
CA ASP A 79 -15.24 19.35 -38.31
C ASP A 79 -14.02 19.87 -37.54
N SER A 80 -12.81 19.54 -37.99
CA SER A 80 -11.56 19.85 -37.30
C SER A 80 -11.05 21.29 -37.47
N ASP A 81 -11.77 22.13 -38.23
CA ASP A 81 -11.40 23.51 -38.58
C ASP A 81 -11.62 24.54 -37.47
#